data_AF-A0A847Z729-F1
#
_entry.id   AF-A0A847Z729-F1
#
_cell.length_a   1.000
_cell.length_b   1.000
_cell.length_c   1.000
_cell.angle_alpha   90.00
_cell.angle_beta   90.00
_cell.angle_gamma   90.00
#
_symmetry.space_group_name_H-M   'P 1'
#
loop_
_entity.id
_entity.type
_entity.pdbx_description
1 polymer ?
#
loop_
_entity_poly.entity_id
_entity_poly.type
_entity_poly.pdbx_seq_one_letter_code
_entity_poly.pdbx_strand_id
1 'polypeptide(L)' 'ADAVLIGRPYVLSVYGADKEGAAFYTNMIGSQLKETMMMTGSKNLSEINDKKLFIDKNF' A
#
# COMPACT_ATOMS: atom_id res chain seq x y z
N ALA A 1 -3.83 -8.41 9.92
CA ALA A 1 -4.33 -7.04 10.02
C ALA A 1 -5.33 -6.85 8.89
N ASP A 2 -6.49 -6.24 9.17
CA ASP A 2 -7.56 -6.08 8.18
C ASP A 2 -7.35 -4.84 7.28
N ALA A 3 -6.59 -3.86 7.76
CA ALA A 3 -6.17 -2.66 7.03
C ALA A 3 -4.92 -2.05 7.69
N VAL A 4 -4.36 -1.01 7.07
CA VAL A 4 -3.24 -0.23 7.63
C VAL A 4 -3.54 1.26 7.60
N LEU A 5 -3.04 1.99 8.60
CA LEU A 5 -3.13 3.45 8.66
C LEU A 5 -1.81 4.05 8.16
N ILE A 6 -1.91 5.12 7.38
CA ILE A 6 -0.76 5.85 6.86
C ILE A 6 -0.82 7.29 7.39
N GLY A 7 0.22 7.71 8.10
CA GLY A 7 0.29 9.03 8.74
C GLY A 7 1.23 9.99 8.01
N ARG A 8 2.52 10.00 8.40
CA ARG A 8 3.54 10.96 7.93
C ARG A 8 3.53 11.27 6.42
N PRO A 9 3.39 10.28 5.52
CA PRO A 9 3.33 10.57 4.08
C PRO A 9 2.22 11.54 3.66
N TYR A 10 1.04 11.49 4.31
CA TYR A 10 -0.07 12.39 3.99
C TYR A 10 0.25 13.86 4.31
N VAL A 11 1.05 14.13 5.34
CA VAL A 11 1.45 15.50 5.68
C VAL A 11 2.21 16.14 4.51
N LEU A 12 3.12 15.38 3.90
CA LEU A 12 3.89 15.83 2.74
C LEU A 12 3.01 16.01 1.49
N SER A 13 2.10 15.07 1.25
CA SER A 13 1.18 15.14 0.10
C SER A 13 0.24 16.34 0.18
N VAL A 14 -0.33 16.61 1.35
CA VAL A 14 -1.23 17.76 1.59
C VAL A 14 -0.46 19.07 1.54
N TYR A 15 0.79 19.12 2.00
CA TYR A 15 1.59 20.34 1.93
C TYR A 15 1.78 20.86 0.49
N GLY A 16 1.87 19.96 -0.50
CA GLY A 16 2.11 20.33 -1.90
C GLY A 16 0.85 20.68 -2.71
N ALA A 17 -0.30 20.10 -2.39
CA ALA A 17 -1.54 20.25 -3.19
C ALA A 17 -2.83 20.11 -2.37
N ASP A 18 -2.77 20.35 -1.07
CA ASP A 18 -3.88 20.25 -0.11
C ASP A 18 -4.73 18.98 -0.31
N LYS A 19 -6.04 19.13 -0.56
CA LYS A 19 -6.97 18.03 -0.80
C LYS A 19 -6.61 17.18 -2.01
N GLU A 20 -6.11 17.79 -3.08
CA GLU A 20 -5.72 17.06 -4.30
C GLU A 20 -4.50 16.19 -4.05
N GLY A 21 -3.56 16.68 -3.24
CA GLY A 21 -2.39 15.91 -2.81
C GLY A 21 -2.77 14.67 -2.00
N ALA A 22 -3.72 14.80 -1.06
CA ALA A 22 -4.24 13.65 -0.32
C ALA A 22 -4.93 12.62 -1.23
N ALA A 23 -5.76 13.08 -2.16
CA ALA A 23 -6.46 12.21 -3.10
C ALA A 23 -5.48 11.49 -4.04
N PHE A 24 -4.51 12.22 -4.58
CA PHE A 24 -3.45 11.69 -5.44
C PHE A 24 -2.68 10.56 -4.73
N TYR A 25 -2.19 10.81 -3.52
CA TYR A 25 -1.42 9.82 -2.77
C TYR A 25 -2.25 8.58 -2.43
N THR A 26 -3.52 8.77 -2.03
CA THR A 26 -4.45 7.66 -1.77
C THR A 26 -4.63 6.77 -3.00
N ASN A 27 -4.87 7.38 -4.16
CA ASN A 27 -5.05 6.66 -5.41
C ASN A 27 -3.76 5.96 -5.86
N MET A 28 -2.61 6.60 -5.68
CA MET A 28 -1.30 6.03 -6.00
C MET A 28 -1.05 4.74 -5.20
N ILE A 29 -1.23 4.78 -3.88
CA ILE A 29 -1.08 3.60 -3.02
C ILE A 29 -2.08 2.51 -3.38
N GLY A 30 -3.32 2.87 -3.70
CA GLY A 30 -4.33 1.92 -4.20
C GLY A 30 -3.90 1.22 -5.49
N SER A 31 -3.32 1.96 -6.45
CA SER A 31 -2.80 1.39 -7.70
C SER A 31 -1.61 0.46 -7.44
N GLN A 32 -0.66 0.89 -6.61
CA GLN A 32 0.53 0.10 -6.26
C GLN A 32 0.16 -1.19 -5.52
N LEU A 33 -0.84 -1.16 -4.64
CA LEU A 33 -1.37 -2.36 -4.00
C LEU A 33 -1.94 -3.33 -5.05
N LYS A 34 -2.75 -2.82 -5.99
CA LYS A 34 -3.34 -3.64 -7.06
C LYS A 34 -2.28 -4.23 -7.98
N GLU A 35 -1.28 -3.45 -8.37
CA GLU A 35 -0.13 -3.91 -9.17
C GLU A 35 0.66 -5.00 -8.43
N THR A 36 0.92 -4.80 -7.14
CA THR A 36 1.58 -5.80 -6.30
C THR A 36 0.76 -7.07 -6.16
N MET A 37 -0.56 -6.95 -6.02
CA MET A 37 -1.48 -8.08 -6.01
C MET A 37 -1.40 -8.87 -7.33
N MET A 38 -1.31 -8.19 -8.48
CA MET A 38 -1.10 -8.85 -9.78
C MET A 38 0.24 -9.59 -9.85
N MET A 39 1.34 -8.96 -9.43
CA MET A 39 2.68 -9.56 -9.46
C MET A 39 2.82 -10.76 -8.51
N THR A 40 2.14 -10.72 -7.36
CA THR A 40 2.17 -11.79 -6.35
C THR A 40 1.12 -12.87 -6.58
N GLY A 41 0.32 -12.78 -7.67
CA GLY A 41 -0.76 -13.72 -7.95
C GLY A 41 -1.82 -13.76 -6.84
N SER A 42 -2.26 -12.59 -6.37
CA SER A 42 -3.31 -12.43 -5.36
C SER A 42 -4.52 -11.75 -6.00
N LYS A 43 -5.58 -12.50 -6.29
CA LYS A 43 -6.78 -11.98 -6.97
C LYS A 43 -7.64 -11.11 -6.05
N ASN A 44 -7.62 -11.38 -4.75
CA ASN A 44 -8.43 -10.72 -3.72
C ASN A 44 -7.61 -10.55 -2.43
N LEU A 45 -8.10 -9.72 -1.50
CA LEU A 45 -7.40 -9.44 -0.24
C LEU A 45 -7.23 -10.68 0.63
N SER A 46 -8.19 -11.62 0.60
CA SER A 46 -8.12 -12.88 1.36
C SER A 46 -6.98 -13.81 0.91
N GLU A 47 -6.48 -13.66 -0.31
CA GLU A 47 -5.33 -14.44 -0.80
C GLU A 47 -3.97 -13.89 -0.32
N ILE A 48 -3.94 -12.70 0.29
CA ILE A 48 -2.71 -12.11 0.85
C ILE A 48 -2.43 -12.77 2.20
N ASN A 49 -1.37 -13.57 2.28
CA ASN A 49 -0.99 -14.31 3.48
C ASN A 49 0.53 -14.51 3.58
N ASP A 50 0.96 -15.10 4.70
CA ASP A 50 2.35 -15.37 5.07
C ASP A 50 3.10 -16.26 4.08
N LYS A 51 2.42 -17.14 3.33
CA LYS A 51 3.05 -18.00 2.31
C LYS A 51 3.63 -17.21 1.14
N LYS A 52 3.20 -15.95 0.95
CA LYS A 52 3.70 -15.03 -0.08
C LYS A 52 4.88 -14.18 0.40
N LEU A 53 5.40 -14.42 1.62
CA LEU A 53 6.52 -13.69 2.19
C LEU A 53 7.80 -14.51 2.14
N PHE A 54 8.90 -13.86 1.75
CA PHE A 54 10.25 -14.35 2.00
C PHE A 54 10.90 -13.42 3.02
N ILE A 55 11.13 -13.91 4.24
CA ILE A 55 11.74 -13.15 5.33
C ILE A 55 13.07 -13.83 5.66
N ASP A 56 14.18 -13.14 5.42
CA ASP A 56 15.48 -13.58 5.93
C ASP A 56 15.54 -13.33 7.43
N LYS A 57 15.82 -14.40 8.19
CA LYS A 57 15.87 -14.37 9.66
C LYS A 57 17.28 -14.13 10.21
N ASN A 58 18.27 -13.96 9.32
CA ASN A 58 19.68 -13.83 9.69
C ASN A 58 20.26 -12.42 9.48
N PHE A 59 19.42 -11.40 9.27
CA PHE A 59 19.82 -9.99 9.34
C PHE A 59 19.84 -9.47 10.77
#